data_AF-A0A2S2R5G5-F1
#
_entry.id   AF-A0A2S2R5G5-F1
#
_cell.length_a   1.000
_cell.length_b   1.000
_cell.length_c   1.000
_cell.angle_alpha   90.00
_cell.angle_beta   90.00
_cell.angle_gamma   90.00
#
_symmetry.space_group_name_H-M   'P 1'
#
loop_
_entity.id
_entity.type
_entity.pdbx_description
1 polymer ?
#
loop_
_entity_poly.entity_id
_entity_poly.type
_entity_poly.pdbx_seq_one_letter_code
_entity_poly.pdbx_strand_id
1 'polypeptide(L)'
;KCDEFDIKCKETKELSKKLKEEENKLLEQTKLCLNLKSDIETLKNDLVNAQKTINCLKEAEKSLISKLEIIKQEKSASEILKADREASIKELTNNLKVSKDKLKSMEYELDKLKTDKQKINIRDLELNSYEKTLDELSQKVKEEKLHSEHLEQELSNANSVIDSLHEQIKHLENIVITEQERNKQSSHQIEICRTGLNNAESLLNEKENLLKECQETLNNEKILNTDLTNKYDKLHTQYDTDKENYQLQYTQLNEKIRRLQVELKTANDSIANYVEENQSLVDEFEAYKIRAHSVFQKHKQDTVYNAKVVELGEQLQEVTKAFNVSKTNLQIVASELSAKYTEISMLQEEINKYEKKLSNVTKTLSIKDKEMYRLNIEIEHLKSILEVEKATLNEKMSSERLAHEKEIEKLQQEIALVKELTAPVLNAELPVVENKLKESNSSNNIHDDDEMFSDFASSNESVRKISKSALMPLEDLLSFDNYSVGDPVTELNTNQKQLKQLTLMLNEAEKNCSRYEQQNKFLKEDIRRLQRSVDRHAEIQNMEYLKNIIIKFITLSSGVEKSHLVPVINKLLKLSPDEQKQIETIAKGSATDPNSSWSSLFTWSQGT
;
A
#
# COMPACT_ATOMS: atom_id res chain seq x y z
N LYS A 1 68.36 47.39 -53.62
CA LYS A 1 68.47 46.83 -52.24
C LYS A 1 67.88 47.76 -51.18
N CYS A 2 67.77 49.08 -51.40
CA CYS A 2 66.98 49.95 -50.51
C CYS A 2 65.47 49.85 -50.82
N ASP A 3 65.13 49.73 -52.10
CA ASP A 3 63.77 49.87 -52.63
C ASP A 3 62.80 48.78 -52.11
N GLU A 4 63.30 47.55 -51.95
CA GLU A 4 62.50 46.40 -51.52
C GLU A 4 62.12 46.46 -50.02
N PHE A 5 62.95 47.10 -49.19
CA PHE A 5 62.65 47.29 -47.77
C PHE A 5 61.68 48.47 -47.55
N ASP A 6 61.80 49.54 -48.33
CA ASP A 6 60.87 50.67 -48.29
C ASP A 6 59.48 50.31 -48.83
N ILE A 7 59.39 49.44 -49.84
CA ILE A 7 58.11 48.88 -50.31
C ILE A 7 57.46 48.08 -49.19
N LYS A 8 58.16 47.11 -48.57
CA LYS A 8 57.60 46.32 -47.46
C LYS A 8 57.27 47.14 -46.21
N CYS A 9 58.03 48.19 -45.90
CA CYS A 9 57.71 49.14 -44.83
C CYS A 9 56.46 49.99 -45.14
N LYS A 10 56.20 50.33 -46.41
CA LYS A 10 54.96 51.00 -46.83
C LYS A 10 53.79 50.04 -46.79
N GLU A 11 53.92 48.84 -47.35
CA GLU A 11 52.89 47.79 -47.31
C GLU A 11 52.49 47.41 -45.87
N THR A 12 53.46 47.19 -44.96
CA THR A 12 53.15 46.89 -43.55
C THR A 12 52.52 48.07 -42.82
N LYS A 13 52.92 49.32 -43.11
CA LYS A 13 52.22 50.51 -42.56
C LYS A 13 50.80 50.63 -43.09
N GLU A 14 50.58 50.41 -44.38
CA GLU A 14 49.26 50.49 -45.02
C GLU A 14 48.34 49.36 -44.55
N LEU A 15 48.86 48.13 -44.42
CA LEU A 15 48.16 47.00 -43.80
C LEU A 15 47.85 47.28 -42.32
N SER A 16 48.78 47.87 -41.55
CA SER A 16 48.49 48.25 -40.16
C SER A 16 47.42 49.34 -40.05
N LYS A 17 47.33 50.22 -41.05
CA LYS A 17 46.30 51.27 -41.11
C LYS A 17 44.94 50.67 -41.48
N LYS A 18 44.88 49.80 -42.48
CA LYS A 18 43.68 49.03 -42.85
C LYS A 18 43.21 48.14 -41.70
N LEU A 19 44.13 47.49 -40.97
CA LEU A 19 43.81 46.71 -39.77
C LEU A 19 43.16 47.57 -38.69
N LYS A 20 43.71 48.76 -38.40
CA LYS A 20 43.12 49.71 -37.44
C LYS A 20 41.80 50.32 -37.92
N GLU A 21 41.63 50.53 -39.22
CA GLU A 21 40.37 51.00 -39.79
C GLU A 21 39.27 49.92 -39.68
N GLU A 22 39.59 48.64 -39.93
CA GLU A 22 38.66 47.52 -39.70
C GLU A 22 38.42 47.24 -38.21
N GLU A 23 39.44 47.34 -37.35
CA GLU A 23 39.31 47.18 -35.89
C GLU A 23 38.40 48.26 -35.29
N ASN A 24 38.51 49.51 -35.77
CA ASN A 24 37.60 50.58 -35.38
C ASN A 24 36.16 50.36 -35.91
N LYS A 25 35.98 49.91 -37.16
CA LYS A 25 34.66 49.53 -37.68
C LYS A 25 34.04 48.39 -36.87
N LEU A 26 34.83 47.38 -36.50
CA LEU A 26 34.37 46.25 -35.69
C LEU A 26 33.98 46.71 -34.28
N LEU A 27 34.74 47.64 -33.68
CA LEU A 27 34.42 48.24 -32.39
C LEU A 27 33.14 49.10 -32.46
N GLU A 28 32.93 49.82 -33.56
CA GLU A 28 31.73 50.63 -33.81
C GLU A 28 30.50 49.75 -34.06
N GLN A 29 30.62 48.68 -34.85
CA GLN A 29 29.60 47.64 -35.00
C GLN A 29 29.30 46.93 -33.66
N THR A 30 30.31 46.67 -32.83
CA THR A 30 30.11 46.06 -31.51
C THR A 30 29.32 47.00 -30.58
N LYS A 31 29.60 48.31 -30.60
CA LYS A 31 28.81 49.31 -29.87
C LYS A 31 27.37 49.40 -30.41
N LEU A 32 27.19 49.38 -31.73
CA LEU A 32 25.87 49.36 -32.36
C LEU A 32 25.06 48.11 -31.92
N CYS A 33 25.68 46.93 -31.93
CA CYS A 33 25.07 45.68 -31.48
C CYS A 33 24.74 45.69 -29.98
N LEU A 34 25.55 46.33 -29.13
CA LEU A 34 25.24 46.51 -27.71
C LEU A 34 24.04 47.43 -27.50
N ASN A 35 23.97 48.56 -28.21
CA ASN A 35 22.84 49.49 -28.14
C ASN A 35 21.55 48.84 -28.66
N LEU A 36 21.59 48.17 -29.82
CA LEU A 36 20.47 47.40 -30.33
C LEU A 36 20.01 46.31 -29.37
N LYS A 37 20.94 45.69 -28.61
CA LYS A 37 20.59 44.71 -27.59
C LYS A 37 19.93 45.34 -26.36
N SER A 38 20.35 46.53 -25.91
CA SER A 38 19.63 47.26 -24.87
C SER A 38 18.25 47.72 -25.34
N ASP A 39 18.13 48.15 -26.60
CA ASP A 39 16.85 48.59 -27.18
C ASP A 39 15.87 47.42 -27.36
N ILE A 40 16.37 46.22 -27.69
CA ILE A 40 15.54 45.00 -27.70
C ILE A 40 15.08 44.64 -26.28
N GLU A 41 15.93 44.81 -25.25
CA GLU A 41 15.54 44.51 -23.87
C GLU A 41 14.55 45.55 -23.29
N THR A 42 14.66 46.83 -23.65
CA THR A 42 13.64 47.85 -23.29
C THR A 42 12.33 47.60 -24.02
N LEU A 43 12.33 47.40 -25.34
CA LEU A 43 11.13 47.07 -26.13
C LEU A 43 10.44 45.79 -25.64
N LYS A 44 11.20 44.80 -25.18
CA LYS A 44 10.66 43.56 -24.59
C LYS A 44 10.03 43.80 -23.22
N ASN A 45 10.61 44.67 -22.39
CA ASN A 45 9.98 45.08 -21.13
C ASN A 45 8.70 45.91 -21.38
N ASP A 46 8.71 46.79 -22.37
CA ASP A 46 7.53 47.58 -22.77
C ASP A 46 6.43 46.68 -23.36
N LEU A 47 6.78 45.66 -24.15
CA LEU A 47 5.84 44.63 -24.62
C LEU A 47 5.21 43.87 -23.44
N VAL A 48 6.00 43.46 -22.45
CA VAL A 48 5.51 42.79 -21.24
C VAL A 48 4.59 43.70 -20.42
N ASN A 49 4.92 44.99 -20.32
CA ASN A 49 4.09 45.97 -19.61
C ASN A 49 2.78 46.27 -20.36
N ALA A 50 2.83 46.38 -21.69
CA ALA A 50 1.64 46.50 -22.54
C ALA A 50 0.75 45.24 -22.46
N GLN A 51 1.34 44.04 -22.38
CA GLN A 51 0.57 42.81 -22.20
C GLN A 51 -0.13 42.77 -20.83
N LYS A 52 0.52 43.29 -19.76
CA LYS A 52 -0.10 43.44 -18.44
C LYS A 52 -1.26 44.43 -18.48
N THR A 53 -1.10 45.61 -19.09
CA THR A 53 -2.19 46.61 -19.17
C THR A 53 -3.36 46.11 -20.01
N ILE A 54 -3.11 45.39 -21.12
CA ILE A 54 -4.15 44.71 -21.91
C ILE A 54 -4.93 43.70 -21.06
N ASN A 55 -4.26 42.91 -20.23
CA ASN A 55 -4.94 41.94 -19.36
C ASN A 55 -5.80 42.64 -18.28
N CYS A 56 -5.27 43.67 -17.62
CA CYS A 56 -6.06 44.48 -16.66
C CYS A 56 -7.28 45.14 -17.33
N LEU A 57 -7.14 45.63 -18.57
CA LEU A 57 -8.26 46.20 -19.34
C LEU A 57 -9.31 45.14 -19.71
N LYS A 58 -8.92 43.92 -20.06
CA LYS A 58 -9.86 42.80 -20.31
C LYS A 58 -10.63 42.37 -19.05
N GLU A 59 -9.99 42.40 -17.89
CA GLU A 59 -10.67 42.14 -16.61
C GLU A 59 -11.66 43.26 -16.25
N ALA A 60 -11.29 44.52 -16.49
CA ALA A 60 -12.18 45.66 -16.33
C ALA A 60 -13.36 45.62 -17.34
N GLU A 61 -13.12 45.23 -18.59
CA GLU A 61 -14.14 45.00 -19.62
C GLU A 61 -15.13 43.91 -19.20
N LYS A 62 -14.64 42.77 -18.71
CA LYS A 62 -15.47 41.68 -18.18
C LYS A 62 -16.32 42.13 -16.98
N SER A 63 -15.77 42.97 -16.09
CA SER A 63 -16.50 43.59 -14.97
C SER A 63 -17.56 44.59 -15.43
N LEU A 64 -17.28 45.36 -16.49
CA LEU A 64 -18.25 46.29 -17.09
C LEU A 64 -19.39 45.54 -17.78
N ILE A 65 -19.10 44.46 -18.52
CA ILE A 65 -20.12 43.63 -19.17
C ILE A 65 -21.10 43.04 -18.14
N SER A 66 -20.60 42.52 -17.00
CA SER A 66 -21.49 41.99 -15.95
C SER A 66 -22.38 43.08 -15.31
N LYS A 67 -21.85 44.28 -15.10
CA LYS A 67 -22.64 45.45 -14.65
C LYS A 67 -23.69 45.88 -15.68
N LEU A 68 -23.35 45.82 -16.98
CA LEU A 68 -24.26 46.17 -18.06
C LEU A 68 -25.44 45.19 -18.15
N GLU A 69 -25.21 43.89 -17.94
CA GLU A 69 -26.29 42.89 -17.92
C GLU A 69 -27.21 43.06 -16.70
N ILE A 70 -26.67 43.43 -15.52
CA ILE A 70 -27.47 43.77 -14.33
C ILE A 70 -28.37 44.99 -14.62
N ILE A 71 -27.81 46.08 -15.16
CA ILE A 71 -28.55 47.30 -15.51
C ILE A 71 -29.63 47.01 -16.56
N LYS A 72 -29.38 46.08 -17.49
CA LYS A 72 -30.34 45.66 -18.52
C LYS A 72 -31.51 44.86 -17.93
N GLN A 73 -31.27 43.99 -16.94
CA GLN A 73 -32.32 43.31 -16.19
C GLN A 73 -33.13 44.29 -15.35
N GLU A 74 -32.47 45.22 -14.64
CA GLU A 74 -33.11 46.29 -13.87
C GLU A 74 -34.01 47.18 -14.76
N LYS A 75 -33.53 47.52 -15.95
CA LYS A 75 -34.32 48.25 -16.96
C LYS A 75 -35.59 47.50 -17.36
N SER A 76 -35.49 46.19 -17.64
CA SER A 76 -36.68 45.39 -18.01
C SER A 76 -37.70 45.28 -16.86
N ALA A 77 -37.24 45.15 -15.61
CA ALA A 77 -38.13 45.17 -14.44
C ALA A 77 -38.83 46.54 -14.28
N SER A 78 -38.13 47.65 -14.53
CA SER A 78 -38.68 49.00 -14.49
C SER A 78 -39.71 49.26 -15.62
N GLU A 79 -39.51 48.68 -16.81
CA GLU A 79 -40.49 48.77 -17.91
C GLU A 79 -41.80 48.02 -17.60
N ILE A 80 -41.73 46.85 -16.95
CA ILE A 80 -42.91 46.09 -16.47
C ILE A 80 -43.69 46.92 -15.43
N LEU A 81 -43.02 47.42 -14.38
CA LEU A 81 -43.65 48.25 -13.35
C LEU A 81 -44.27 49.54 -13.90
N LYS A 82 -43.75 50.08 -15.01
CA LYS A 82 -44.34 51.22 -15.70
C LYS A 82 -45.63 50.82 -16.42
N ALA A 83 -45.67 49.66 -17.07
CA ALA A 83 -46.87 49.15 -17.74
C ALA A 83 -48.03 48.91 -16.74
N ASP A 84 -47.75 48.31 -15.58
CA ASP A 84 -48.75 48.06 -14.52
C ASP A 84 -49.32 49.36 -13.96
N ARG A 85 -48.46 50.37 -13.73
CA ARG A 85 -48.91 51.72 -13.33
C ARG A 85 -49.76 52.39 -14.41
N GLU A 86 -49.42 52.23 -15.68
CA GLU A 86 -50.20 52.79 -16.79
C GLU A 86 -51.56 52.09 -16.94
N ALA A 87 -51.66 50.79 -16.66
CA ALA A 87 -52.93 50.06 -16.58
C ALA A 87 -53.81 50.57 -15.44
N SER A 88 -53.26 50.71 -14.23
CA SER A 88 -53.98 51.25 -13.06
C SER A 88 -54.47 52.69 -13.30
N ILE A 89 -53.68 53.53 -13.98
CA ILE A 89 -54.08 54.91 -14.34
C ILE A 89 -55.22 54.90 -15.36
N LYS A 90 -55.21 53.99 -16.34
CA LYS A 90 -56.32 53.84 -17.32
C LYS A 90 -57.62 53.44 -16.63
N GLU A 91 -57.57 52.52 -15.67
CA GLU A 91 -58.73 52.09 -14.89
C GLU A 91 -59.30 53.24 -14.04
N LEU A 92 -58.46 53.95 -13.28
CA LEU A 92 -58.87 55.13 -12.51
C LEU A 92 -59.45 56.25 -13.39
N THR A 93 -58.89 56.45 -14.59
CA THR A 93 -59.40 57.44 -15.56
C THR A 93 -60.79 57.03 -16.07
N ASN A 94 -61.04 55.74 -16.27
CA ASN A 94 -62.34 55.22 -16.69
C ASN A 94 -63.39 55.39 -15.57
N ASN A 95 -63.02 55.07 -14.32
CA ASN A 95 -63.88 55.27 -13.15
C ASN A 95 -64.24 56.75 -12.93
N LEU A 96 -63.29 57.66 -13.12
CA LEU A 96 -63.54 59.11 -13.04
C LEU A 96 -64.48 59.60 -14.16
N LYS A 97 -64.41 59.01 -15.36
CA LYS A 97 -65.34 59.30 -16.46
C LYS A 97 -66.77 58.84 -16.13
N VAL A 98 -66.94 57.60 -15.63
CA VAL A 98 -68.23 57.07 -15.19
C VAL A 98 -68.84 57.92 -14.07
N SER A 99 -68.05 58.37 -13.10
CA SER A 99 -68.51 59.28 -12.03
C SER A 99 -68.94 60.65 -12.58
N LYS A 100 -68.21 61.19 -13.57
CA LYS A 100 -68.53 62.47 -14.21
C LYS A 100 -69.82 62.43 -15.03
N ASP A 101 -70.12 61.31 -15.68
CA ASP A 101 -71.37 61.17 -16.44
C ASP A 101 -72.59 60.93 -15.51
N LYS A 102 -72.40 60.27 -14.35
CA LYS A 102 -73.42 60.22 -13.26
C LYS A 102 -73.71 61.61 -12.66
N LEU A 103 -72.71 62.47 -12.52
CA LEU A 103 -72.93 63.86 -12.06
C LEU A 103 -73.79 64.67 -13.04
N LYS A 104 -73.59 64.50 -14.36
CA LYS A 104 -74.42 65.17 -15.38
C LYS A 104 -75.87 64.69 -15.38
N SER A 105 -76.13 63.40 -15.10
CA SER A 105 -77.52 62.91 -14.99
C SER A 105 -78.20 63.48 -13.74
N MET A 106 -77.50 63.58 -12.61
CA MET A 106 -78.01 64.28 -11.41
C MET A 106 -78.27 65.77 -11.67
N GLU A 107 -77.39 66.45 -12.42
CA GLU A 107 -77.57 67.87 -12.78
C GLU A 107 -78.81 68.09 -13.65
N TYR A 108 -79.09 67.17 -14.59
CA TYR A 108 -80.32 67.16 -15.40
C TYR A 108 -81.59 66.90 -14.58
N GLU A 109 -81.53 66.02 -13.57
CA GLU A 109 -82.64 65.76 -12.65
C GLU A 109 -82.91 66.95 -11.71
N LEU A 110 -81.87 67.66 -11.27
CA LEU A 110 -81.96 68.82 -10.40
C LEU A 110 -82.71 70.00 -11.07
N ASP A 111 -82.48 70.25 -12.36
CA ASP A 111 -83.21 71.29 -13.10
C ASP A 111 -84.67 70.89 -13.39
N LYS A 112 -84.97 69.59 -13.53
CA LYS A 112 -86.35 69.08 -13.61
C LYS A 112 -87.13 69.35 -12.32
N LEU A 113 -86.48 69.14 -11.17
CA LEU A 113 -87.03 69.44 -9.84
C LEU A 113 -87.24 70.95 -9.59
N LYS A 114 -86.47 71.85 -10.24
CA LYS A 114 -86.76 73.29 -10.20
C LYS A 114 -88.05 73.65 -10.92
N THR A 115 -88.35 73.00 -12.05
CA THR A 115 -89.59 73.28 -12.81
C THR A 115 -90.85 72.78 -12.11
N ASP A 116 -90.75 71.67 -11.37
CA ASP A 116 -91.90 71.08 -10.66
C ASP A 116 -92.28 71.83 -9.36
N LYS A 117 -91.38 72.69 -8.83
CA LYS A 117 -91.59 73.42 -7.56
C LYS A 117 -92.64 74.53 -7.62
N GLN A 118 -93.17 74.89 -8.81
CA GLN A 118 -94.10 76.03 -8.96
C GLN A 118 -95.59 75.72 -8.84
N LYS A 119 -96.02 74.46 -8.68
CA LYS A 119 -97.45 74.11 -8.50
C LYS A 119 -97.65 72.94 -7.53
N ILE A 120 -98.73 73.02 -6.74
CA ILE A 120 -99.37 72.00 -5.87
C ILE A 120 -99.18 72.23 -4.35
N ASN A 121 -100.24 71.87 -3.59
CA ASN A 121 -100.48 72.20 -2.19
C ASN A 121 -99.37 71.76 -1.23
N ILE A 122 -98.91 72.71 -0.42
CA ILE A 122 -97.82 72.56 0.55
C ILE A 122 -97.98 71.32 1.44
N ARG A 123 -99.18 71.04 1.97
CA ARG A 123 -99.38 69.94 2.94
C ARG A 123 -99.36 68.53 2.36
N ASP A 124 -99.97 68.32 1.19
CA ASP A 124 -99.97 67.01 0.53
C ASP A 124 -98.63 66.76 -0.16
N LEU A 125 -97.94 67.83 -0.56
CA LEU A 125 -96.58 67.77 -1.08
C LEU A 125 -95.55 67.51 0.04
N GLU A 126 -95.74 68.10 1.23
CA GLU A 126 -94.99 67.76 2.45
C GLU A 126 -95.21 66.29 2.79
N LEU A 127 -96.45 65.81 2.92
CA LEU A 127 -96.72 64.44 3.32
C LEU A 127 -96.24 63.41 2.29
N ASN A 128 -96.42 63.65 0.99
CA ASN A 128 -95.87 62.81 -0.09
C ASN A 128 -94.33 62.92 -0.19
N SER A 129 -93.73 64.08 0.13
CA SER A 129 -92.27 64.19 0.23
C SER A 129 -91.71 63.48 1.47
N TYR A 130 -92.43 63.45 2.60
CA TYR A 130 -92.08 62.65 3.76
C TYR A 130 -92.27 61.16 3.51
N GLU A 131 -93.33 60.76 2.80
CA GLU A 131 -93.56 59.36 2.42
C GLU A 131 -92.50 58.88 1.41
N LYS A 132 -92.19 59.67 0.39
CA LYS A 132 -91.09 59.38 -0.54
C LYS A 132 -89.71 59.40 0.12
N THR A 133 -89.41 60.37 0.98
CA THR A 133 -88.11 60.37 1.69
C THR A 133 -88.03 59.25 2.72
N LEU A 134 -89.15 58.78 3.27
CA LEU A 134 -89.21 57.59 4.13
C LEU A 134 -89.02 56.30 3.31
N ASP A 135 -89.61 56.20 2.12
CA ASP A 135 -89.39 55.08 1.20
C ASP A 135 -87.96 55.07 0.64
N GLU A 136 -87.41 56.23 0.26
CA GLU A 136 -86.01 56.40 -0.13
C GLU A 136 -85.07 56.05 1.02
N LEU A 137 -85.36 56.46 2.26
CA LEU A 137 -84.58 56.11 3.43
C LEU A 137 -84.70 54.62 3.77
N SER A 138 -85.90 54.03 3.65
CA SER A 138 -86.18 52.60 3.83
C SER A 138 -85.47 51.75 2.78
N GLN A 139 -85.46 52.21 1.53
CA GLN A 139 -84.70 51.59 0.44
C GLN A 139 -83.20 51.73 0.70
N LYS A 140 -82.71 52.90 1.11
CA LYS A 140 -81.29 53.13 1.42
C LYS A 140 -80.81 52.32 2.64
N VAL A 141 -81.67 52.10 3.62
CA VAL A 141 -81.44 51.18 4.75
C VAL A 141 -81.41 49.72 4.29
N LYS A 142 -82.25 49.31 3.33
CA LYS A 142 -82.16 47.97 2.72
C LYS A 142 -80.89 47.80 1.89
N GLU A 143 -80.50 48.82 1.13
CA GLU A 143 -79.27 48.84 0.33
C GLU A 143 -78.01 48.81 1.23
N GLU A 144 -77.96 49.58 2.32
CA GLU A 144 -76.90 49.47 3.33
C GLU A 144 -76.90 48.13 4.06
N LYS A 145 -78.08 47.54 4.33
CA LYS A 145 -78.16 46.20 4.94
C LYS A 145 -77.63 45.13 4.00
N LEU A 146 -78.00 45.15 2.73
CA LEU A 146 -77.45 44.25 1.71
C LEU A 146 -75.94 44.49 1.49
N HIS A 147 -75.48 45.74 1.56
CA HIS A 147 -74.06 46.05 1.48
C HIS A 147 -73.29 45.55 2.72
N SER A 148 -73.89 45.64 3.91
CA SER A 148 -73.33 45.10 5.15
C SER A 148 -73.29 43.57 5.12
N GLU A 149 -74.36 42.91 4.68
CA GLU A 149 -74.40 41.45 4.48
C GLU A 149 -73.37 40.99 3.43
N HIS A 150 -73.16 41.77 2.36
CA HIS A 150 -72.11 41.50 1.38
C HIS A 150 -70.70 41.67 1.96
N LEU A 151 -70.44 42.72 2.75
CA LEU A 151 -69.17 42.96 3.44
C LEU A 151 -68.89 41.90 4.53
N GLU A 152 -69.92 41.44 5.25
CA GLU A 152 -69.82 40.32 6.19
C GLU A 152 -69.48 39.02 5.46
N GLN A 153 -70.05 38.78 4.28
CA GLN A 153 -69.71 37.62 3.45
C GLN A 153 -68.29 37.71 2.87
N GLU A 154 -67.85 38.90 2.45
CA GLU A 154 -66.46 39.13 2.03
C GLU A 154 -65.46 38.95 3.19
N LEU A 155 -65.79 39.43 4.40
CA LEU A 155 -65.00 39.18 5.62
C LEU A 155 -64.95 37.69 5.97
N SER A 156 -66.07 36.97 5.85
CA SER A 156 -66.12 35.53 6.07
C SER A 156 -65.25 34.77 5.06
N ASN A 157 -65.26 35.19 3.80
CA ASN A 157 -64.42 34.61 2.75
C ASN A 157 -62.93 34.95 2.96
N ALA A 158 -62.62 36.18 3.38
CA ALA A 158 -61.25 36.58 3.71
C ALA A 158 -60.71 35.78 4.91
N ASN A 159 -61.52 35.56 5.94
CA ASN A 159 -61.14 34.72 7.08
C ASN A 159 -60.87 33.27 6.67
N SER A 160 -61.70 32.65 5.82
CA SER A 160 -61.44 31.27 5.37
C SER A 160 -60.15 31.14 4.52
N VAL A 161 -59.79 32.18 3.76
CA VAL A 161 -58.50 32.26 3.07
C VAL A 161 -57.34 32.45 4.07
N ILE A 162 -57.51 33.28 5.10
CA ILE A 162 -56.52 33.48 6.17
C ILE A 162 -56.28 32.17 6.94
N ASP A 163 -57.33 31.40 7.24
CA ASP A 163 -57.22 30.10 7.91
C ASP A 163 -56.48 29.08 7.04
N SER A 164 -56.80 29.01 5.74
CA SER A 164 -56.09 28.14 4.78
C SER A 164 -54.61 28.52 4.63
N LEU A 165 -54.29 29.82 4.62
CA LEU A 165 -52.91 30.29 4.59
C LEU A 165 -52.17 29.97 5.90
N HIS A 166 -52.82 30.04 7.06
CA HIS A 166 -52.23 29.60 8.34
C HIS A 166 -51.96 28.09 8.36
N GLU A 167 -52.85 27.25 7.82
CA GLU A 167 -52.58 25.82 7.67
C GLU A 167 -51.40 25.55 6.74
N GLN A 168 -51.29 26.27 5.62
CA GLN A 168 -50.15 26.16 4.71
C GLN A 168 -48.83 26.62 5.37
N ILE A 169 -48.83 27.73 6.11
CA ILE A 169 -47.66 28.19 6.88
C ILE A 169 -47.25 27.12 7.89
N LYS A 170 -48.18 26.59 8.68
CA LYS A 170 -47.93 25.53 9.67
C LYS A 170 -47.39 24.25 9.02
N HIS A 171 -47.88 23.88 7.83
CA HIS A 171 -47.37 22.75 7.07
C HIS A 171 -45.94 23.00 6.58
N LEU A 172 -45.62 24.20 6.09
CA LEU A 172 -44.27 24.60 5.70
C LEU A 172 -43.30 24.66 6.89
N GLU A 173 -43.73 25.15 8.05
CA GLU A 173 -42.96 25.13 9.30
C GLU A 173 -42.62 23.69 9.71
N ASN A 174 -43.59 22.78 9.66
CA ASN A 174 -43.35 21.35 9.92
C ASN A 174 -42.33 20.74 8.93
N ILE A 175 -42.45 21.04 7.63
CA ILE A 175 -41.46 20.59 6.63
C ILE A 175 -40.06 21.11 6.99
N VAL A 176 -39.92 22.41 7.30
CA VAL A 176 -38.64 23.03 7.67
C VAL A 176 -38.04 22.35 8.90
N ILE A 177 -38.84 22.05 9.93
CA ILE A 177 -38.39 21.32 11.12
C ILE A 177 -37.89 19.92 10.74
N THR A 178 -38.66 19.16 9.94
CA THR A 178 -38.26 17.79 9.54
C THR A 178 -37.00 17.76 8.68
N GLU A 179 -36.83 18.69 7.72
CA GLU A 179 -35.58 18.78 6.94
C GLU A 179 -34.41 19.29 7.79
N GLN A 180 -34.63 20.17 8.77
CA GLN A 180 -33.58 20.59 9.69
C GLN A 180 -33.12 19.44 10.59
N GLU A 181 -34.03 18.55 10.99
CA GLU A 181 -33.72 17.33 11.75
C GLU A 181 -33.01 16.28 10.88
N ARG A 182 -33.47 16.06 9.64
CA ARG A 182 -32.80 15.20 8.65
C ARG A 182 -31.39 15.70 8.31
N ASN A 183 -31.20 17.02 8.23
CA ASN A 183 -29.88 17.63 8.01
C ASN A 183 -28.95 17.46 9.21
N LYS A 184 -29.45 17.59 10.46
CA LYS A 184 -28.66 17.25 11.66
C LYS A 184 -28.23 15.78 11.66
N GLN A 185 -29.13 14.85 11.32
CA GLN A 185 -28.82 13.42 11.23
C GLN A 185 -27.77 13.14 10.14
N SER A 186 -27.91 13.75 8.96
CA SER A 186 -26.91 13.67 7.87
C SER A 186 -25.54 14.21 8.32
N SER A 187 -25.51 15.39 8.96
CA SER A 187 -24.27 15.98 9.49
C SER A 187 -23.60 15.07 10.52
N HIS A 188 -24.38 14.41 11.39
CA HIS A 188 -23.85 13.47 12.38
C HIS A 188 -23.29 12.20 11.73
N GLN A 189 -23.95 11.65 10.71
CA GLN A 189 -23.41 10.52 9.94
C GLN A 189 -22.12 10.89 9.20
N ILE A 190 -22.04 12.10 8.61
CA ILE A 190 -20.81 12.62 8.00
C ILE A 190 -19.67 12.72 9.03
N GLU A 191 -19.96 13.14 10.27
CA GLU A 191 -18.98 13.23 11.34
C GLU A 191 -18.50 11.85 11.85
N ILE A 192 -19.39 10.85 11.94
CA ILE A 192 -19.03 9.46 12.21
C ILE A 192 -18.15 8.90 11.08
N CYS A 193 -18.53 9.11 9.82
CA CYS A 193 -17.72 8.69 8.67
C CYS A 193 -16.33 9.37 8.66
N ARG A 194 -16.27 10.67 9.02
CA ARG A 194 -15.02 11.43 9.09
C ARG A 194 -14.10 10.97 10.22
N THR A 195 -14.64 10.68 11.40
CA THR A 195 -13.85 10.11 12.51
C THR A 195 -13.39 8.69 12.21
N GLY A 196 -14.22 7.87 11.56
CA GLY A 196 -13.82 6.56 11.03
C GLY A 196 -12.69 6.65 9.99
N LEU A 197 -12.76 7.61 9.06
CA LEU A 197 -11.72 7.86 8.06
C LEU A 197 -10.40 8.30 8.71
N ASN A 198 -10.42 9.26 9.63
CA ASN A 198 -9.23 9.70 10.36
C ASN A 198 -8.57 8.55 11.14
N ASN A 199 -9.37 7.67 11.76
CA ASN A 199 -8.84 6.51 12.48
C ASN A 199 -8.18 5.51 11.51
N ALA A 200 -8.81 5.25 10.35
CA ALA A 200 -8.23 4.42 9.30
C ALA A 200 -6.93 5.01 8.73
N GLU A 201 -6.87 6.33 8.53
CA GLU A 201 -5.67 7.04 8.06
C GLU A 201 -4.53 7.05 9.09
N SER A 202 -4.85 7.20 10.38
CA SER A 202 -3.87 7.04 11.47
C SER A 202 -3.30 5.62 11.51
N LEU A 203 -4.16 4.61 11.34
CA LEU A 203 -3.74 3.20 11.37
C LEU A 203 -2.97 2.81 10.11
N LEU A 204 -3.30 3.40 8.95
CA LEU A 204 -2.51 3.30 7.72
C LEU A 204 -1.09 3.86 7.93
N ASN A 205 -0.97 5.06 8.49
CA ASN A 205 0.33 5.69 8.80
C ASN A 205 1.16 4.84 9.77
N GLU A 206 0.54 4.23 10.79
CA GLU A 206 1.21 3.31 11.70
C GLU A 206 1.75 2.08 10.95
N LYS A 207 0.95 1.46 10.07
CA LYS A 207 1.39 0.30 9.26
C LYS A 207 2.44 0.67 8.22
N GLU A 208 2.40 1.88 7.64
CA GLU A 208 3.49 2.36 6.78
C GLU A 208 4.80 2.55 7.54
N ASN A 209 4.75 3.07 8.77
CA ASN A 209 5.96 3.27 9.57
C ASN A 209 6.56 1.92 10.01
N LEU A 210 5.74 0.97 10.45
CA LEU A 210 6.19 -0.40 10.72
C LEU A 210 6.75 -1.09 9.47
N LEU A 211 6.18 -0.83 8.29
CA LEU A 211 6.69 -1.37 7.02
C LEU A 211 8.06 -0.76 6.64
N LYS A 212 8.27 0.54 6.87
CA LYS A 212 9.57 1.20 6.71
C LYS A 212 10.62 0.61 7.67
N GLU A 213 10.27 0.40 8.94
CA GLU A 213 11.15 -0.25 9.93
C GLU A 213 11.48 -1.71 9.55
N CYS A 214 10.49 -2.48 9.08
CA CYS A 214 10.71 -3.83 8.53
C CYS A 214 11.61 -3.81 7.29
N GLN A 215 11.54 -2.76 6.46
CA GLN A 215 12.38 -2.60 5.28
C GLN A 215 13.83 -2.21 5.64
N GLU A 216 14.02 -1.37 6.67
CA GLU A 216 15.35 -1.02 7.19
C GLU A 216 16.03 -2.23 7.85
N THR A 217 15.32 -2.95 8.72
CA THR A 217 15.83 -4.18 9.35
C THR A 217 16.17 -5.26 8.32
N LEU A 218 15.31 -5.47 7.31
CA LEU A 218 15.62 -6.38 6.19
C LEU A 218 16.85 -5.95 5.38
N ASN A 219 17.07 -4.64 5.20
CA ASN A 219 18.26 -4.14 4.51
C ASN A 219 19.52 -4.32 5.37
N ASN A 220 19.44 -4.12 6.67
CA ASN A 220 20.55 -4.39 7.61
C ASN A 220 20.93 -5.88 7.62
N GLU A 221 19.95 -6.78 7.65
CA GLU A 221 20.18 -8.23 7.54
C GLU A 221 20.80 -8.62 6.19
N LYS A 222 20.38 -8.00 5.08
CA LYS A 222 21.03 -8.20 3.77
C LYS A 222 22.50 -7.76 3.79
N ILE A 223 22.81 -6.60 4.38
CA ILE A 223 24.19 -6.11 4.51
C ILE A 223 25.01 -7.10 5.35
N LEU A 224 24.50 -7.51 6.52
CA LEU A 224 25.17 -8.49 7.38
C LEU A 224 25.42 -9.82 6.66
N ASN A 225 24.45 -10.31 5.89
CA ASN A 225 24.56 -11.54 5.11
C ASN A 225 25.59 -11.38 3.97
N THR A 226 25.63 -10.25 3.27
CA THR A 226 26.71 -9.98 2.29
C THR A 226 28.09 -9.92 2.95
N ASP A 227 28.22 -9.34 4.14
CA ASP A 227 29.47 -9.33 4.90
C ASP A 227 29.89 -10.73 5.40
N LEU A 228 28.92 -11.59 5.72
CA LEU A 228 29.17 -12.96 6.16
C LEU A 228 29.57 -13.85 4.97
N THR A 229 28.94 -13.69 3.80
CA THR A 229 29.37 -14.27 2.53
C THR A 229 30.78 -13.80 2.15
N ASN A 230 31.06 -12.49 2.20
CA ASN A 230 32.40 -11.95 1.93
C ASN A 230 33.49 -12.49 2.89
N LYS A 231 33.13 -12.82 4.14
CA LYS A 231 34.04 -13.48 5.09
C LYS A 231 34.21 -14.97 4.78
N TYR A 232 33.14 -15.66 4.39
CA TYR A 232 33.17 -17.03 3.95
C TYR A 232 34.08 -17.19 2.72
N ASP A 233 33.92 -16.36 1.69
CA ASP A 233 34.73 -16.40 0.47
C ASP A 233 36.22 -16.13 0.74
N LYS A 234 36.53 -15.20 1.65
CA LYS A 234 37.91 -14.95 2.12
C LYS A 234 38.52 -16.13 2.86
N LEU A 235 37.74 -16.80 3.70
CA LEU A 235 38.20 -17.99 4.43
C LEU A 235 38.34 -19.20 3.48
N HIS A 236 37.43 -19.33 2.51
CA HIS A 236 37.46 -20.39 1.51
C HIS A 236 38.65 -20.26 0.57
N THR A 237 38.92 -19.05 0.06
CA THR A 237 40.11 -18.77 -0.76
C THR A 237 41.40 -18.99 0.03
N GLN A 238 41.46 -18.58 1.30
CA GLN A 238 42.61 -18.90 2.16
C GLN A 238 42.80 -20.42 2.31
N TYR A 239 41.74 -21.16 2.65
CA TYR A 239 41.77 -22.61 2.79
C TYR A 239 42.24 -23.32 1.52
N ASP A 240 41.78 -22.89 0.34
CA ASP A 240 42.24 -23.47 -0.93
C ASP A 240 43.71 -23.14 -1.21
N THR A 241 44.17 -21.91 -0.94
CA THR A 241 45.60 -21.59 -1.07
C THR A 241 46.48 -22.38 -0.10
N ASP A 242 46.05 -22.59 1.14
CA ASP A 242 46.79 -23.40 2.12
C ASP A 242 46.81 -24.88 1.71
N LYS A 243 45.68 -25.40 1.20
CA LYS A 243 45.57 -26.76 0.64
C LYS A 243 46.49 -26.96 -0.58
N GLU A 244 46.55 -26.01 -1.50
CA GLU A 244 47.49 -26.03 -2.63
C GLU A 244 48.95 -25.97 -2.15
N ASN A 245 49.26 -25.13 -1.16
CA ASN A 245 50.58 -25.06 -0.53
C ASN A 245 50.98 -26.40 0.11
N TYR A 246 50.09 -27.06 0.85
CA TYR A 246 50.35 -28.38 1.43
C TYR A 246 50.52 -29.46 0.35
N GLN A 247 49.74 -29.42 -0.74
CA GLN A 247 49.93 -30.34 -1.87
C GLN A 247 51.28 -30.11 -2.58
N LEU A 248 51.70 -28.86 -2.74
CA LEU A 248 53.00 -28.51 -3.31
C LEU A 248 54.15 -28.98 -2.41
N GLN A 249 54.07 -28.77 -1.09
CA GLN A 249 55.06 -29.31 -0.15
C GLN A 249 55.10 -30.84 -0.16
N TYR A 250 53.93 -31.50 -0.18
CA TYR A 250 53.82 -32.96 -0.22
C TYR A 250 54.43 -33.54 -1.50
N THR A 251 54.20 -32.93 -2.67
CA THR A 251 54.79 -33.37 -3.94
C THR A 251 56.31 -33.15 -3.95
N GLN A 252 56.80 -32.00 -3.47
CA GLN A 252 58.24 -31.74 -3.31
C GLN A 252 58.93 -32.75 -2.38
N LEU A 253 58.30 -33.09 -1.24
CA LEU A 253 58.84 -34.04 -0.28
C LEU A 253 58.89 -35.46 -0.88
N ASN A 254 57.83 -35.90 -1.57
CA ASN A 254 57.80 -37.17 -2.28
C ASN A 254 58.84 -37.24 -3.41
N GLU A 255 59.07 -36.14 -4.13
CA GLU A 255 60.11 -36.09 -5.16
C GLU A 255 61.52 -36.17 -4.54
N LYS A 256 61.74 -35.58 -3.36
CA LYS A 256 62.98 -35.74 -2.59
C LYS A 256 63.16 -37.19 -2.10
N ILE A 257 62.10 -37.83 -1.59
CA ILE A 257 62.12 -39.24 -1.20
C ILE A 257 62.45 -40.13 -2.42
N ARG A 258 61.82 -39.88 -3.56
CA ARG A 258 62.09 -40.60 -4.82
C ARG A 258 63.54 -40.43 -5.28
N ARG A 259 64.12 -39.22 -5.16
CA ARG A 259 65.55 -38.98 -5.44
C ARG A 259 66.46 -39.79 -4.52
N LEU A 260 66.23 -39.73 -3.20
CA LEU A 260 66.99 -40.50 -2.21
C LEU A 260 66.84 -42.03 -2.41
N GLN A 261 65.67 -42.51 -2.83
CA GLN A 261 65.45 -43.92 -3.18
C GLN A 261 66.26 -44.35 -4.42
N VAL A 262 66.35 -43.48 -5.44
CA VAL A 262 67.20 -43.74 -6.62
C VAL A 262 68.68 -43.72 -6.23
N GLU A 263 69.12 -42.74 -5.43
CA GLU A 263 70.50 -42.66 -4.93
C GLU A 263 70.87 -43.91 -4.11
N LEU A 264 70.03 -44.31 -3.14
CA LEU A 264 70.19 -45.56 -2.39
C LEU A 264 70.26 -46.79 -3.29
N LYS A 265 69.41 -46.86 -4.33
CA LYS A 265 69.48 -47.97 -5.29
C LYS A 265 70.82 -47.96 -6.03
N THR A 266 71.26 -46.83 -6.57
CA THR A 266 72.54 -46.75 -7.29
C THR A 266 73.76 -47.03 -6.40
N ALA A 267 73.68 -46.68 -5.10
CA ALA A 267 74.71 -47.01 -4.13
C ALA A 267 74.70 -48.50 -3.75
N ASN A 268 73.52 -49.13 -3.65
CA ASN A 268 73.41 -50.57 -3.45
C ASN A 268 73.91 -51.35 -4.69
N ASP A 269 73.59 -50.88 -5.91
CA ASP A 269 74.06 -51.46 -7.15
C ASP A 269 75.60 -51.36 -7.26
N SER A 270 76.21 -50.24 -6.84
CA SER A 270 77.68 -50.13 -6.81
C SER A 270 78.33 -50.94 -5.69
N ILE A 271 77.72 -51.02 -4.50
CA ILE A 271 78.18 -51.92 -3.42
C ILE A 271 78.11 -53.39 -3.89
N ALA A 272 77.06 -53.79 -4.61
CA ALA A 272 76.94 -55.14 -5.16
C ALA A 272 78.09 -55.45 -6.14
N ASN A 273 78.38 -54.53 -7.06
CA ASN A 273 79.53 -54.65 -7.97
C ASN A 273 80.85 -54.76 -7.19
N TYR A 274 81.08 -53.90 -6.18
CA TYR A 274 82.28 -53.98 -5.34
C TYR A 274 82.35 -55.26 -4.52
N VAL A 275 81.22 -55.87 -4.13
CA VAL A 275 81.20 -57.17 -3.44
C VAL A 275 81.55 -58.30 -4.42
N GLU A 276 81.09 -58.25 -5.67
CA GLU A 276 81.45 -59.20 -6.72
C GLU A 276 82.95 -59.08 -7.11
N GLU A 277 83.46 -57.85 -7.23
CA GLU A 277 84.89 -57.57 -7.42
C GLU A 277 85.71 -58.07 -6.22
N ASN A 278 85.31 -57.78 -4.98
CA ASN A 278 86.00 -58.26 -3.79
C ASN A 278 85.94 -59.79 -3.65
N GLN A 279 84.82 -60.44 -4.02
CA GLN A 279 84.74 -61.90 -4.02
C GLN A 279 85.68 -62.50 -5.06
N SER A 280 85.73 -61.93 -6.27
CA SER A 280 86.70 -62.32 -7.31
C SER A 280 88.14 -62.13 -6.82
N LEU A 281 88.41 -61.02 -6.13
CA LEU A 281 89.71 -60.75 -5.49
C LEU A 281 90.01 -61.76 -4.37
N VAL A 282 89.03 -62.15 -3.57
CA VAL A 282 89.16 -63.17 -2.51
C VAL A 282 89.46 -64.53 -3.13
N ASP A 283 88.77 -64.92 -4.20
CA ASP A 283 89.03 -66.17 -4.92
C ASP A 283 90.45 -66.17 -5.54
N GLU A 284 90.89 -65.03 -6.10
CA GLU A 284 92.28 -64.81 -6.52
C GLU A 284 93.27 -64.85 -5.35
N PHE A 285 92.92 -64.26 -4.20
CA PHE A 285 93.72 -64.28 -2.97
C PHE A 285 93.75 -65.67 -2.33
N GLU A 286 92.73 -66.50 -2.50
CA GLU A 286 92.72 -67.90 -2.04
C GLU A 286 93.54 -68.78 -2.98
N ALA A 287 93.40 -68.60 -4.30
CA ALA A 287 94.29 -69.23 -5.27
C ALA A 287 95.75 -68.79 -5.06
N TYR A 288 96.00 -67.52 -4.76
CA TYR A 288 97.29 -67.00 -4.34
C TYR A 288 97.69 -67.56 -2.98
N LYS A 289 96.80 -67.70 -2.00
CA LYS A 289 97.09 -68.25 -0.66
C LYS A 289 97.41 -69.73 -0.73
N ILE A 290 96.81 -70.51 -1.63
CA ILE A 290 97.15 -71.92 -1.90
C ILE A 290 98.54 -71.98 -2.57
N ARG A 291 98.77 -71.15 -3.59
CA ARG A 291 100.08 -71.00 -4.25
C ARG A 291 101.17 -70.55 -3.27
N ALA A 292 100.82 -69.63 -2.37
CA ALA A 292 101.67 -69.08 -1.34
C ALA A 292 101.85 -70.07 -0.20
N HIS A 293 100.85 -70.85 0.24
CA HIS A 293 101.03 -71.93 1.23
C HIS A 293 101.95 -73.02 0.69
N SER A 294 101.88 -73.35 -0.61
CA SER A 294 102.85 -74.22 -1.27
C SER A 294 104.28 -73.65 -1.21
N VAL A 295 104.43 -72.32 -1.24
CA VAL A 295 105.71 -71.61 -1.06
C VAL A 295 106.07 -71.37 0.43
N PHE A 296 105.10 -71.25 1.33
CA PHE A 296 105.26 -71.00 2.79
C PHE A 296 105.43 -72.31 3.56
N GLN A 297 105.07 -73.45 2.98
CA GLN A 297 105.52 -74.77 3.41
C GLN A 297 107.03 -74.95 3.16
N LYS A 298 107.67 -74.06 2.38
CA LYS A 298 109.13 -73.92 2.27
C LYS A 298 109.73 -72.81 3.16
N HIS A 299 108.95 -71.95 3.81
CA HIS A 299 109.47 -70.95 4.75
C HIS A 299 108.41 -70.48 5.76
N LYS A 300 108.69 -70.62 7.06
CA LYS A 300 107.89 -70.07 8.18
C LYS A 300 108.76 -69.31 9.18
N GLN A 301 108.09 -68.46 9.97
CA GLN A 301 108.54 -67.48 10.98
C GLN A 301 108.64 -66.04 10.45
N ASP A 302 108.23 -64.98 11.16
CA ASP A 302 107.30 -64.83 12.31
C ASP A 302 106.87 -63.35 12.40
N THR A 303 105.58 -63.02 12.51
CA THR A 303 105.10 -61.61 12.55
C THR A 303 103.86 -61.38 13.44
N VAL A 304 103.75 -62.07 14.58
CA VAL A 304 102.57 -61.95 15.48
C VAL A 304 102.59 -60.67 16.36
N TYR A 305 103.75 -60.03 16.55
CA TYR A 305 103.90 -58.99 17.58
C TYR A 305 103.42 -57.57 17.20
N ASN A 306 103.34 -57.24 15.90
CA ASN A 306 102.99 -55.89 15.46
C ASN A 306 101.47 -55.64 15.33
N ALA A 307 100.66 -56.67 15.15
CA ALA A 307 99.21 -56.52 14.93
C ALA A 307 98.47 -55.95 16.16
N LYS A 308 98.85 -56.39 17.36
CA LYS A 308 98.19 -56.03 18.63
C LYS A 308 98.25 -54.52 18.94
N VAL A 309 99.30 -53.85 18.49
CA VAL A 309 99.52 -52.41 18.74
C VAL A 309 98.70 -51.54 17.79
N VAL A 310 98.46 -52.00 16.56
CA VAL A 310 97.59 -51.32 15.60
C VAL A 310 96.11 -51.43 16.03
N GLU A 311 95.69 -52.64 16.44
CA GLU A 311 94.33 -52.95 16.93
C GLU A 311 93.89 -52.01 18.08
N LEU A 312 94.79 -51.75 19.05
CA LEU A 312 94.53 -50.81 20.16
C LEU A 312 94.49 -49.33 19.72
N GLY A 313 95.21 -48.97 18.65
CA GLY A 313 95.16 -47.62 18.08
C GLY A 313 93.86 -47.32 17.33
N GLU A 314 93.35 -48.30 16.58
CA GLU A 314 92.08 -48.19 15.86
C GLU A 314 90.88 -48.05 16.81
N GLN A 315 90.83 -48.85 17.89
CA GLN A 315 89.79 -48.74 18.92
C GLN A 315 89.76 -47.34 19.57
N LEU A 316 90.92 -46.75 19.86
CA LEU A 316 91.00 -45.39 20.42
C LEU A 316 90.49 -44.33 19.41
N GLN A 317 90.78 -44.52 18.12
CA GLN A 317 90.31 -43.62 17.06
C GLN A 317 88.80 -43.75 16.83
N GLU A 318 88.25 -44.96 16.91
CA GLU A 318 86.82 -45.23 16.78
C GLU A 318 86.01 -44.60 17.93
N VAL A 319 86.44 -44.79 19.18
CA VAL A 319 85.84 -44.11 20.35
C VAL A 319 85.91 -42.58 20.19
N THR A 320 87.01 -42.04 19.66
CA THR A 320 87.14 -40.60 19.39
C THR A 320 86.18 -40.12 18.30
N LYS A 321 85.96 -40.90 17.24
CA LYS A 321 84.96 -40.61 16.20
C LYS A 321 83.54 -40.65 16.77
N ALA A 322 83.19 -41.70 17.52
CA ALA A 322 81.89 -41.85 18.18
C ALA A 322 81.59 -40.71 19.17
N PHE A 323 82.58 -40.27 19.95
CA PHE A 323 82.46 -39.12 20.84
C PHE A 323 82.18 -37.82 20.08
N ASN A 324 82.87 -37.58 18.97
CA ASN A 324 82.63 -36.38 18.14
C ASN A 324 81.23 -36.41 17.48
N VAL A 325 80.76 -37.57 17.01
CA VAL A 325 79.38 -37.74 16.49
C VAL A 325 78.34 -37.51 17.59
N SER A 326 78.57 -38.04 18.81
CA SER A 326 77.70 -37.77 19.96
C SER A 326 77.66 -36.28 20.31
N LYS A 327 78.80 -35.59 20.24
CA LYS A 327 78.90 -34.14 20.47
C LYS A 327 78.16 -33.32 19.40
N THR A 328 78.26 -33.67 18.12
CA THR A 328 77.48 -32.98 17.07
C THR A 328 75.98 -33.23 17.23
N ASN A 329 75.58 -34.46 17.58
CA ASN A 329 74.17 -34.79 17.81
C ASN A 329 73.62 -34.01 19.03
N LEU A 330 74.38 -33.90 20.11
CA LEU A 330 74.00 -33.09 21.28
C LEU A 330 73.79 -31.61 20.91
N GLN A 331 74.61 -31.08 20.01
CA GLN A 331 74.50 -29.69 19.55
C GLN A 331 73.33 -29.47 18.57
N ILE A 332 73.00 -30.47 17.74
CA ILE A 332 71.77 -30.47 16.92
C ILE A 332 70.54 -30.47 17.84
N VAL A 333 70.46 -31.40 18.79
CA VAL A 333 69.35 -31.48 19.76
C VAL A 333 69.22 -30.19 20.58
N ALA A 334 70.33 -29.56 20.97
CA ALA A 334 70.29 -28.26 21.65
C ALA A 334 69.71 -27.15 20.75
N SER A 335 70.01 -27.15 19.46
CA SER A 335 69.44 -26.20 18.50
C SER A 335 67.95 -26.46 18.24
N GLU A 336 67.53 -27.71 18.10
CA GLU A 336 66.13 -28.12 17.97
C GLU A 336 65.32 -27.74 19.21
N LEU A 337 65.87 -27.97 20.40
CA LEU A 337 65.27 -27.56 21.67
C LEU A 337 65.09 -26.03 21.74
N SER A 338 66.08 -25.26 21.29
CA SER A 338 65.98 -23.79 21.22
C SER A 338 64.89 -23.32 20.26
N ALA A 339 64.75 -23.97 19.09
CA ALA A 339 63.69 -23.69 18.13
C ALA A 339 62.30 -24.01 18.73
N LYS A 340 62.17 -25.14 19.43
CA LYS A 340 60.94 -25.51 20.13
C LYS A 340 60.58 -24.54 21.27
N TYR A 341 61.57 -24.01 21.99
CA TYR A 341 61.31 -22.91 22.95
C TYR A 341 60.79 -21.64 22.27
N THR A 342 61.30 -21.27 21.10
CA THR A 342 60.75 -20.11 20.35
C THR A 342 59.34 -20.36 19.83
N GLU A 343 59.03 -21.57 19.37
CA GLU A 343 57.70 -21.98 18.92
C GLU A 343 56.69 -21.95 20.08
N ILE A 344 57.05 -22.49 21.24
CA ILE A 344 56.25 -22.39 22.48
C ILE A 344 56.02 -20.92 22.86
N SER A 345 57.03 -20.06 22.75
CA SER A 345 56.87 -18.62 23.03
C SER A 345 55.89 -17.93 22.08
N MET A 346 55.92 -18.25 20.78
CA MET A 346 54.96 -17.71 19.80
C MET A 346 53.53 -18.21 20.07
N LEU A 347 53.35 -19.51 20.35
CA LEU A 347 52.06 -20.07 20.73
C LEU A 347 51.51 -19.44 22.02
N GLN A 348 52.38 -19.17 23.00
CA GLN A 348 52.00 -18.47 24.23
C GLN A 348 51.52 -17.02 23.95
N GLU A 349 52.16 -16.31 23.02
CA GLU A 349 51.67 -15.01 22.56
C GLU A 349 50.32 -15.08 21.84
N GLU A 350 50.08 -16.12 21.05
CA GLU A 350 48.77 -16.34 20.40
C GLU A 350 47.68 -16.64 21.42
N ILE A 351 47.94 -17.52 22.38
CA ILE A 351 47.03 -17.78 23.52
C ILE A 351 46.70 -16.46 24.23
N ASN A 352 47.71 -15.66 24.59
CA ASN A 352 47.52 -14.33 25.19
C ASN A 352 46.68 -13.36 24.31
N LYS A 353 46.76 -13.46 22.97
CA LYS A 353 45.92 -12.67 22.03
C LYS A 353 44.47 -13.18 22.05
N TYR A 354 44.25 -14.49 22.09
CA TYR A 354 42.91 -15.09 22.17
C TYR A 354 42.24 -14.83 23.54
N GLU A 355 42.98 -14.91 24.65
CA GLU A 355 42.48 -14.54 25.98
C GLU A 355 42.03 -13.07 26.06
N LYS A 356 42.79 -12.14 25.44
CA LYS A 356 42.38 -10.73 25.34
C LYS A 356 41.11 -10.55 24.51
N LYS A 357 40.97 -11.28 23.40
CA LYS A 357 39.72 -11.29 22.61
C LYS A 357 38.55 -11.83 23.44
N LEU A 358 38.75 -12.95 24.13
CA LEU A 358 37.75 -13.58 24.99
C LEU A 358 37.30 -12.63 26.11
N SER A 359 38.24 -12.01 26.82
CA SER A 359 37.96 -11.01 27.85
C SER A 359 37.13 -9.82 27.34
N ASN A 360 37.42 -9.35 26.11
CA ASN A 360 36.63 -8.30 25.48
C ASN A 360 35.22 -8.78 25.10
N VAL A 361 35.07 -9.99 24.58
CA VAL A 361 33.76 -10.60 24.28
C VAL A 361 32.94 -10.76 25.57
N THR A 362 33.53 -11.25 26.67
CA THR A 362 32.87 -11.34 27.98
C THR A 362 32.39 -9.99 28.50
N LYS A 363 33.17 -8.91 28.30
CA LYS A 363 32.73 -7.54 28.65
C LYS A 363 31.55 -7.09 27.80
N THR A 364 31.57 -7.34 26.48
CA THR A 364 30.43 -6.99 25.62
C THR A 364 29.18 -7.80 25.93
N LEU A 365 29.32 -9.09 26.28
CA LEU A 365 28.23 -9.94 26.74
C LEU A 365 27.61 -9.35 28.02
N SER A 366 28.41 -9.06 29.04
CA SER A 366 27.94 -8.49 30.31
C SER A 366 27.25 -7.11 30.16
N ILE A 367 27.62 -6.33 29.14
CA ILE A 367 26.89 -5.08 28.80
C ILE A 367 25.53 -5.42 28.17
N LYS A 368 25.47 -6.39 27.25
CA LYS A 368 24.22 -6.83 26.61
C LYS A 368 23.27 -7.54 27.57
N ASP A 369 23.78 -8.31 28.53
CA ASP A 369 22.98 -8.93 29.60
C ASP A 369 22.29 -7.86 30.47
N LYS A 370 23.00 -6.76 30.79
CA LYS A 370 22.43 -5.62 31.53
C LYS A 370 21.39 -4.84 30.72
N GLU A 371 21.61 -4.70 29.42
CA GLU A 371 20.66 -4.06 28.50
C GLU A 371 19.38 -4.91 28.34
N MET A 372 19.53 -6.23 28.17
CA MET A 372 18.44 -7.21 28.18
C MET A 372 17.65 -7.19 29.48
N TYR A 373 18.34 -7.13 30.63
CA TYR A 373 17.68 -7.06 31.94
C TYR A 373 16.85 -5.78 32.08
N ARG A 374 17.36 -4.63 31.62
CA ARG A 374 16.61 -3.35 31.60
C ARG A 374 15.37 -3.45 30.70
N LEU A 375 15.51 -3.97 29.48
CA LEU A 375 14.40 -4.16 28.55
C LEU A 375 13.36 -5.15 29.09
N ASN A 376 13.78 -6.21 29.80
CA ASN A 376 12.85 -7.15 30.40
C ASN A 376 11.99 -6.50 31.49
N ILE A 377 12.58 -5.66 32.35
CA ILE A 377 11.84 -4.86 33.34
C ILE A 377 10.83 -3.93 32.66
N GLU A 378 11.23 -3.28 31.56
CA GLU A 378 10.36 -2.37 30.80
C GLU A 378 9.18 -3.12 30.14
N ILE A 379 9.43 -4.30 29.56
CA ILE A 379 8.40 -5.20 29.03
C ILE A 379 7.44 -5.65 30.14
N GLU A 380 7.95 -5.98 31.33
CA GLU A 380 7.15 -6.43 32.47
C GLU A 380 6.29 -5.30 33.05
N HIS A 381 6.82 -4.07 33.09
CA HIS A 381 6.07 -2.86 33.42
C HIS A 381 4.95 -2.58 32.40
N LEU A 382 5.24 -2.67 31.09
CA LEU A 382 4.23 -2.49 30.03
C LEU A 382 3.14 -3.57 30.09
N LYS A 383 3.50 -4.83 30.36
CA LYS A 383 2.52 -5.91 30.61
C LYS A 383 1.62 -5.61 31.81
N SER A 384 2.19 -5.09 32.90
CA SER A 384 1.42 -4.69 34.09
C SER A 384 0.42 -3.57 33.79
N ILE A 385 0.82 -2.56 33.02
CA ILE A 385 -0.09 -1.48 32.56
C ILE A 385 -1.22 -2.06 31.71
N LEU A 386 -0.88 -2.91 30.72
CA LEU A 386 -1.86 -3.52 29.82
C LEU A 386 -2.90 -4.36 30.59
N GLU A 387 -2.49 -5.13 31.60
CA GLU A 387 -3.41 -5.95 32.38
C GLU A 387 -4.33 -5.10 33.29
N VAL A 388 -3.84 -3.96 33.81
CA VAL A 388 -4.68 -2.97 34.52
C VAL A 388 -5.68 -2.29 33.59
N GLU A 389 -5.27 -1.89 32.39
CA GLU A 389 -6.16 -1.29 31.40
C GLU A 389 -7.25 -2.28 30.94
N LYS A 390 -6.86 -3.53 30.69
CA LYS A 390 -7.78 -4.64 30.40
C LYS A 390 -8.74 -4.93 31.55
N ALA A 391 -8.29 -4.83 32.81
CA ALA A 391 -9.16 -4.98 33.98
C ALA A 391 -10.20 -3.86 34.06
N THR A 392 -9.79 -2.59 33.92
CA THR A 392 -10.71 -1.44 33.97
C THR A 392 -11.70 -1.43 32.79
N LEU A 393 -11.27 -1.85 31.58
CA LEU A 393 -12.17 -2.01 30.44
C LEU A 393 -13.21 -3.13 30.69
N ASN A 394 -12.80 -4.26 31.26
CA ASN A 394 -13.72 -5.34 31.61
C ASN A 394 -14.73 -4.92 32.70
N GLU A 395 -14.29 -4.18 33.72
CA GLU A 395 -15.17 -3.61 34.75
C GLU A 395 -16.20 -2.65 34.14
N LYS A 396 -15.76 -1.75 33.24
CA LYS A 396 -16.66 -0.87 32.49
C LYS A 396 -17.68 -1.66 31.68
N MET A 397 -17.24 -2.61 30.86
CA MET A 397 -18.13 -3.49 30.07
C MET A 397 -19.11 -4.28 30.95
N SER A 398 -18.70 -4.70 32.15
CA SER A 398 -19.58 -5.39 33.10
C SER A 398 -20.63 -4.46 33.71
N SER A 399 -20.26 -3.23 34.06
CA SER A 399 -21.22 -2.24 34.58
C SER A 399 -22.26 -1.80 33.55
N GLU A 400 -21.85 -1.66 32.29
CA GLU A 400 -22.72 -1.32 31.15
C GLU A 400 -23.67 -2.47 30.81
N ARG A 401 -23.16 -3.73 30.79
CA ARG A 401 -24.02 -4.94 30.69
C ARG A 401 -25.07 -4.99 31.80
N LEU A 402 -24.68 -4.72 33.05
CA LEU A 402 -25.59 -4.75 34.20
C LEU A 402 -26.60 -3.58 34.20
N ALA A 403 -26.29 -2.46 33.54
CA ALA A 403 -27.24 -1.39 33.28
C ALA A 403 -28.29 -1.82 32.24
N HIS A 404 -27.86 -2.37 31.11
CA HIS A 404 -28.77 -2.90 30.08
C HIS A 404 -29.61 -4.07 30.58
N GLU A 405 -29.07 -4.96 31.42
CA GLU A 405 -29.82 -6.07 32.00
C GLU A 405 -30.96 -5.57 32.91
N LYS A 406 -30.72 -4.55 33.73
CA LYS A 406 -31.76 -3.87 34.52
C LYS A 406 -32.78 -3.10 33.67
N GLU A 407 -32.39 -2.59 32.52
CA GLU A 407 -33.28 -1.93 31.56
C GLU A 407 -34.19 -2.95 30.86
N ILE A 408 -33.63 -4.10 30.46
CA ILE A 408 -34.38 -5.24 29.93
C ILE A 408 -35.36 -5.78 30.98
N GLU A 409 -34.97 -5.93 32.25
CA GLU A 409 -35.88 -6.33 33.32
C GLU A 409 -37.06 -5.36 33.49
N LYS A 410 -36.82 -4.04 33.44
CA LYS A 410 -37.89 -3.03 33.49
C LYS A 410 -38.85 -3.15 32.32
N LEU A 411 -38.33 -3.26 31.09
CA LEU A 411 -39.15 -3.42 29.89
C LEU A 411 -39.95 -4.73 29.92
N GLN A 412 -39.37 -5.82 30.44
CA GLN A 412 -40.09 -7.08 30.64
C GLN A 412 -41.22 -6.96 31.68
N GLN A 413 -41.00 -6.23 32.79
CA GLN A 413 -42.03 -5.94 33.79
C GLN A 413 -43.17 -5.09 33.20
N GLU A 414 -42.83 -4.07 32.40
CA GLU A 414 -43.81 -3.22 31.72
C GLU A 414 -44.64 -3.99 30.68
N ILE A 415 -43.99 -4.85 29.88
CA ILE A 415 -44.67 -5.77 28.96
C ILE A 415 -45.59 -6.74 29.72
N ALA A 416 -45.16 -7.28 30.87
CA ALA A 416 -46.00 -8.15 31.69
C ALA A 416 -47.25 -7.42 32.23
N LEU A 417 -47.10 -6.16 32.64
CA LEU A 417 -48.19 -5.33 33.14
C LEU A 417 -49.21 -4.98 32.03
N VAL A 418 -48.74 -4.68 30.82
CA VAL A 418 -49.59 -4.53 29.61
C VAL A 418 -50.28 -5.86 29.24
N LYS A 419 -49.64 -7.00 29.49
CA LYS A 419 -50.19 -8.33 29.24
C LYS A 419 -51.27 -8.73 30.24
N GLU A 420 -51.19 -8.30 31.49
CA GLU A 420 -52.29 -8.43 32.46
C GLU A 420 -53.49 -7.55 32.09
N LEU A 421 -53.25 -6.33 31.61
CA LEU A 421 -54.31 -5.41 31.17
C LEU A 421 -55.07 -5.88 29.91
N THR A 422 -54.53 -6.84 29.16
CA THR A 422 -55.12 -7.38 27.92
C THR A 422 -55.74 -8.78 28.08
N ALA A 423 -55.84 -9.31 29.31
CA ALA A 423 -56.19 -10.71 29.58
C ALA A 423 -57.68 -11.14 29.70
N PRO A 424 -58.75 -10.33 29.48
CA PRO A 424 -60.13 -10.77 29.75
C PRO A 424 -60.88 -11.38 28.54
N VAL A 425 -60.24 -12.15 27.65
CA VAL A 425 -60.99 -12.99 26.67
C VAL A 425 -60.30 -14.33 26.39
N LEU A 426 -61.12 -15.40 26.31
CA LEU A 426 -60.82 -16.75 25.82
C LEU A 426 -59.96 -17.68 26.70
N ASN A 427 -60.54 -18.13 27.81
CA ASN A 427 -60.28 -19.48 28.35
C ASN A 427 -61.32 -20.47 27.77
N ALA A 428 -60.89 -21.41 26.93
CA ALA A 428 -61.65 -22.62 26.58
C ALA A 428 -60.75 -23.75 26.06
N GLU A 429 -60.62 -24.80 26.88
CA GLU A 429 -60.31 -26.21 26.63
C GLU A 429 -59.66 -26.68 25.29
N LEU A 430 -58.43 -27.25 25.42
CA LEU A 430 -57.97 -28.62 25.03
C LEU A 430 -58.62 -29.36 23.82
N PRO A 431 -57.93 -30.35 23.18
CA PRO A 431 -56.49 -30.60 23.00
C PRO A 431 -56.16 -31.01 21.52
N VAL A 432 -55.23 -31.96 21.30
CA VAL A 432 -54.96 -32.81 20.10
C VAL A 432 -53.63 -32.54 19.36
N VAL A 433 -53.10 -33.63 18.79
CA VAL A 433 -51.72 -33.92 18.37
C VAL A 433 -51.65 -34.06 16.83
N GLU A 434 -50.42 -33.97 16.29
CA GLU A 434 -49.96 -34.47 14.96
C GLU A 434 -50.18 -33.68 13.65
N ASN A 435 -49.06 -33.11 13.17
CA ASN A 435 -48.41 -33.38 11.87
C ASN A 435 -49.24 -33.41 10.55
N LYS A 436 -49.03 -32.38 9.70
CA LYS A 436 -48.52 -32.43 8.29
C LYS A 436 -48.75 -31.07 7.61
N LEU A 437 -47.70 -30.37 7.15
CA LEU A 437 -47.08 -30.44 5.82
C LEU A 437 -47.96 -29.98 4.65
N LYS A 438 -47.43 -28.96 3.93
CA LYS A 438 -47.66 -28.60 2.52
C LYS A 438 -49.04 -28.01 2.17
N GLU A 439 -49.20 -27.04 1.28
CA GLU A 439 -48.36 -26.13 0.47
C GLU A 439 -49.39 -25.48 -0.48
N SER A 440 -49.17 -24.23 -0.92
CA SER A 440 -49.65 -23.70 -2.22
C SER A 440 -51.17 -23.53 -2.46
N ASN A 441 -51.68 -22.57 -3.26
CA ASN A 441 -51.09 -21.37 -3.88
C ASN A 441 -52.21 -20.43 -4.41
N SER A 442 -51.81 -19.29 -5.01
CA SER A 442 -52.61 -18.36 -5.86
C SER A 442 -53.53 -17.38 -5.09
N SER A 443 -53.79 -16.13 -5.51
CA SER A 443 -53.38 -15.31 -6.69
C SER A 443 -53.88 -13.85 -6.52
N ASN A 444 -53.41 -12.76 -7.17
CA ASN A 444 -52.27 -12.47 -8.08
C ASN A 444 -52.10 -10.93 -8.24
N ASN A 445 -50.87 -10.46 -8.48
CA ASN A 445 -50.48 -9.16 -9.11
C ASN A 445 -50.81 -7.86 -8.32
N ILE A 446 -50.05 -6.74 -8.40
CA ILE A 446 -49.31 -6.03 -9.49
C ILE A 446 -47.99 -5.45 -8.89
N HIS A 447 -46.80 -5.57 -9.53
CA HIS A 447 -46.03 -4.51 -10.26
C HIS A 447 -45.87 -3.18 -9.44
N ASP A 448 -44.72 -2.53 -9.26
CA ASP A 448 -43.44 -2.50 -10.01
C ASP A 448 -42.20 -2.03 -9.19
N ASP A 449 -41.02 -2.27 -9.77
CA ASP A 449 -39.71 -1.57 -9.68
C ASP A 449 -38.74 -1.64 -8.46
N ASP A 450 -37.45 -1.66 -8.87
CA ASP A 450 -36.16 -1.43 -8.18
C ASP A 450 -35.59 -2.44 -7.14
N GLU A 451 -34.95 -3.47 -7.71
CA GLU A 451 -34.03 -4.43 -7.06
C GLU A 451 -32.65 -3.81 -6.71
N MET A 452 -32.10 -4.06 -5.51
CA MET A 452 -30.73 -4.60 -5.33
C MET A 452 -30.32 -4.83 -3.85
N PHE A 453 -29.54 -5.89 -3.61
CA PHE A 453 -28.75 -6.17 -2.38
C PHE A 453 -29.49 -6.35 -1.04
N SER A 454 -30.01 -7.56 -0.79
CA SER A 454 -29.85 -8.21 0.54
C SER A 454 -30.10 -9.73 0.49
N ASP A 455 -29.16 -10.50 -0.06
CA ASP A 455 -29.18 -11.95 0.14
C ASP A 455 -27.77 -12.57 0.10
N PHE A 456 -27.30 -13.04 1.27
CA PHE A 456 -26.56 -14.30 1.46
C PHE A 456 -26.26 -14.50 2.96
N ALA A 457 -27.30 -14.77 3.76
CA ALA A 457 -27.18 -14.88 5.21
C ALA A 457 -28.00 -16.03 5.82
N SER A 458 -27.84 -17.26 5.30
CA SER A 458 -28.05 -18.47 6.11
C SER A 458 -27.41 -19.72 5.50
N SER A 459 -26.39 -20.25 6.18
CA SER A 459 -25.70 -21.57 6.07
C SER A 459 -24.22 -21.33 6.42
N ASN A 460 -23.67 -21.76 7.56
CA ASN A 460 -23.80 -23.10 8.13
C ASN A 460 -23.86 -23.11 9.68
N GLU A 461 -25.01 -23.50 10.25
CA GLU A 461 -25.07 -24.04 11.62
C GLU A 461 -24.62 -25.51 11.59
N SER A 462 -23.30 -25.71 11.59
CA SER A 462 -22.55 -26.96 11.87
C SER A 462 -21.07 -26.64 11.65
N VAL A 463 -20.22 -26.42 12.65
CA VAL A 463 -19.99 -27.29 13.81
C VAL A 463 -19.86 -26.50 15.12
N ARG A 464 -20.93 -26.41 15.92
CA ARG A 464 -20.76 -26.29 17.38
C ARG A 464 -20.42 -27.65 17.95
N LYS A 465 -19.12 -27.95 18.02
CA LYS A 465 -18.53 -28.96 18.92
C LYS A 465 -17.00 -28.82 18.97
N ILE A 466 -16.52 -27.59 19.20
CA ILE A 466 -15.25 -27.43 19.92
C ILE A 466 -15.54 -27.86 21.35
N SER A 467 -15.35 -29.15 21.61
CA SER A 467 -15.30 -29.70 22.95
C SER A 467 -14.33 -28.88 23.78
N LYS A 468 -14.64 -28.68 25.07
CA LYS A 468 -13.64 -28.26 26.06
C LYS A 468 -12.64 -29.42 26.27
N SER A 469 -11.79 -29.68 25.29
CA SER A 469 -10.65 -30.59 25.42
C SER A 469 -9.48 -29.79 25.96
N ALA A 470 -9.27 -29.94 27.27
CA ALA A 470 -8.14 -29.46 28.06
C ALA A 470 -7.02 -28.75 27.28
N LEU A 471 -6.92 -27.44 27.47
CA LEU A 471 -5.60 -26.80 27.43
C LEU A 471 -4.74 -27.55 28.45
N MET A 472 -3.69 -28.21 27.98
CA MET A 472 -2.75 -28.90 28.85
C MET A 472 -2.15 -27.86 29.81
N PRO A 473 -2.24 -28.05 31.15
CA PRO A 473 -1.69 -27.09 32.09
C PRO A 473 -0.21 -26.86 31.80
N LEU A 474 0.24 -25.60 31.91
CA LEU A 474 1.62 -25.23 31.62
C LEU A 474 2.64 -25.98 32.51
N GLU A 475 2.17 -26.45 33.68
CA GLU A 475 2.87 -27.34 34.60
C GLU A 475 3.38 -28.63 33.93
N ASP A 476 2.57 -29.30 33.10
CA ASP A 476 2.92 -30.57 32.43
C ASP A 476 3.96 -30.37 31.30
N LEU A 477 4.17 -29.14 30.84
CA LEU A 477 5.25 -28.78 29.91
C LEU A 477 6.55 -28.42 30.62
N LEU A 478 6.48 -28.14 31.93
CA LEU A 478 7.62 -27.70 32.76
C LEU A 478 8.09 -28.80 33.72
N SER A 479 7.29 -29.84 33.96
CA SER A 479 7.66 -31.05 34.68
C SER A 479 8.61 -31.95 33.88
N PHE A 480 9.76 -31.41 33.45
CA PHE A 480 10.85 -32.17 32.84
C PHE A 480 11.80 -32.78 33.90
N ASP A 481 11.21 -33.31 34.97
CA ASP A 481 11.93 -34.03 36.01
C ASP A 481 12.27 -35.44 35.54
N ASN A 482 13.43 -35.56 34.88
CA ASN A 482 14.20 -36.79 34.87
C ASN A 482 14.39 -37.26 36.32
N TYR A 483 13.69 -38.31 36.76
CA TYR A 483 14.15 -39.38 37.69
C TYR A 483 13.01 -40.35 38.08
N SER A 484 12.44 -41.08 37.13
CA SER A 484 11.78 -42.36 37.43
C SER A 484 11.76 -43.27 36.20
N VAL A 485 12.20 -44.52 36.37
CA VAL A 485 12.18 -45.52 35.29
C VAL A 485 10.75 -46.06 35.14
N GLY A 486 9.96 -45.39 34.30
CA GLY A 486 8.64 -45.87 33.87
C GLY A 486 8.76 -47.04 32.89
N ASP A 487 7.68 -47.84 32.78
CA ASP A 487 7.61 -48.96 31.83
C ASP A 487 7.71 -48.43 30.37
N PRO A 488 8.75 -48.80 29.59
CA PRO A 488 9.00 -48.23 28.27
C PRO A 488 7.87 -48.49 27.26
N VAL A 489 7.00 -49.48 27.51
CA VAL A 489 5.82 -49.71 26.68
C VAL A 489 4.80 -48.58 26.83
N THR A 490 4.68 -47.98 28.02
CA THR A 490 3.73 -46.88 28.27
C THR A 490 4.21 -45.58 27.64
N GLU A 491 5.50 -45.28 27.77
CA GLU A 491 6.16 -44.11 27.17
C GLU A 491 6.17 -44.18 25.63
N LEU A 492 6.42 -45.37 25.06
CA LEU A 492 6.30 -45.56 23.62
C LEU A 492 4.86 -45.32 23.12
N ASN A 493 3.84 -45.71 23.89
CA ASN A 493 2.44 -45.47 23.56
C ASN A 493 2.03 -44.00 23.69
N THR A 494 2.56 -43.24 24.65
CA THR A 494 2.33 -41.78 24.74
C THR A 494 3.03 -41.06 23.60
N ASN A 495 4.28 -41.41 23.30
CA ASN A 495 5.05 -40.83 22.19
C ASN A 495 4.40 -41.14 20.83
N GLN A 496 3.84 -42.35 20.65
CA GLN A 496 3.09 -42.69 19.44
C GLN A 496 1.76 -41.91 19.31
N LYS A 497 1.08 -41.60 20.43
CA LYS A 497 -0.11 -40.73 20.42
C LYS A 497 0.26 -39.28 20.10
N GLN A 498 1.33 -38.76 20.69
CA GLN A 498 1.85 -37.43 20.40
C GLN A 498 2.29 -37.31 18.92
N LEU A 499 3.01 -38.29 18.37
CA LEU A 499 3.37 -38.32 16.95
C LEU A 499 2.14 -38.33 16.03
N LYS A 500 1.09 -39.09 16.38
CA LYS A 500 -0.19 -39.07 15.63
C LYS A 500 -0.87 -37.70 15.70
N GLN A 501 -0.89 -37.06 16.87
CA GLN A 501 -1.46 -35.72 17.06
C GLN A 501 -0.68 -34.66 16.28
N LEU A 502 0.66 -34.67 16.36
CA LEU A 502 1.54 -33.80 15.58
C LEU A 502 1.36 -34.01 14.07
N THR A 503 1.20 -35.25 13.62
CA THR A 503 0.93 -35.58 12.21
C THR A 503 -0.42 -35.03 11.74
N LEU A 504 -1.45 -35.10 12.58
CA LEU A 504 -2.77 -34.52 12.28
C LEU A 504 -2.73 -32.98 12.27
N MET A 505 -2.03 -32.36 13.23
CA MET A 505 -1.81 -30.91 13.24
C MET A 505 -1.00 -30.44 12.03
N LEU A 506 0.00 -31.21 11.58
CA LEU A 506 0.78 -30.90 10.40
C LEU A 506 -0.08 -30.96 9.12
N ASN A 507 -0.89 -32.01 8.95
CA ASN A 507 -1.82 -32.12 7.83
C ASN A 507 -2.87 -30.98 7.84
N GLU A 508 -3.39 -30.62 9.02
CA GLU A 508 -4.27 -29.46 9.16
C GLU A 508 -3.56 -28.13 8.82
N ALA A 509 -2.29 -27.97 9.19
CA ALA A 509 -1.47 -26.82 8.81
C ALA A 509 -1.18 -26.77 7.29
N GLU A 510 -0.86 -27.89 6.66
CA GLU A 510 -0.66 -28.02 5.20
C GLU A 510 -1.94 -27.69 4.42
N LYS A 511 -3.10 -28.18 4.89
CA LYS A 511 -4.42 -27.87 4.33
C LYS A 511 -4.76 -26.38 4.49
N ASN A 512 -4.47 -25.80 5.65
CA ASN A 512 -4.67 -24.37 5.88
C ASN A 512 -3.73 -23.52 5.02
N CYS A 513 -2.47 -23.91 4.85
CA CYS A 513 -1.51 -23.28 3.96
C CYS A 513 -2.02 -23.29 2.50
N SER A 514 -2.50 -24.43 2.02
CA SER A 514 -3.10 -24.57 0.69
C SER A 514 -4.31 -23.64 0.49
N ARG A 515 -5.17 -23.52 1.52
CA ARG A 515 -6.32 -22.59 1.50
C ARG A 515 -5.86 -21.12 1.47
N TYR A 516 -4.87 -20.74 2.26
CA TYR A 516 -4.32 -19.39 2.25
C TYR A 516 -3.61 -19.07 0.92
N GLU A 517 -3.00 -20.05 0.25
CA GLU A 517 -2.42 -19.86 -1.08
C GLU A 517 -3.53 -19.61 -2.14
N GLN A 518 -4.63 -20.35 -2.09
CA GLN A 518 -5.80 -20.13 -2.96
C GLN A 518 -6.42 -18.75 -2.71
N GLN A 519 -6.63 -18.36 -1.45
CA GLN A 519 -7.13 -17.02 -1.09
C GLN A 519 -6.17 -15.92 -1.57
N ASN A 520 -4.85 -16.10 -1.42
CA ASN A 520 -3.85 -15.17 -1.95
C ASN A 520 -3.89 -15.06 -3.48
N LYS A 521 -4.13 -16.16 -4.21
CA LYS A 521 -4.30 -16.14 -5.67
C LYS A 521 -5.56 -15.37 -6.06
N PHE A 522 -6.68 -15.62 -5.38
CA PHE A 522 -7.94 -14.90 -5.60
C PHE A 522 -7.79 -13.40 -5.31
N LEU A 523 -7.29 -13.02 -4.13
CA LEU A 523 -7.08 -11.63 -3.74
C LEU A 523 -6.11 -10.88 -4.68
N LYS A 524 -5.04 -11.54 -5.16
CA LYS A 524 -4.14 -10.94 -6.15
C LYS A 524 -4.83 -10.69 -7.49
N GLU A 525 -5.73 -11.57 -7.92
CA GLU A 525 -6.49 -11.35 -9.16
C GLU A 525 -7.62 -10.32 -8.97
N ASP A 526 -8.24 -10.25 -7.79
CA ASP A 526 -9.20 -9.20 -7.43
C ASP A 526 -8.54 -7.82 -7.37
N ILE A 527 -7.34 -7.70 -6.79
CA ILE A 527 -6.55 -6.47 -6.81
C ILE A 527 -6.21 -6.07 -8.25
N ARG A 528 -5.78 -7.02 -9.10
CA ARG A 528 -5.55 -6.76 -10.54
C ARG A 528 -6.83 -6.36 -11.27
N ARG A 529 -7.98 -6.99 -10.98
CA ARG A 529 -9.29 -6.64 -11.54
C ARG A 529 -9.68 -5.22 -11.16
N LEU A 530 -9.50 -4.83 -9.90
CA LEU A 530 -9.75 -3.49 -9.40
C LEU A 530 -8.82 -2.46 -10.04
N GLN A 531 -7.51 -2.75 -10.13
CA GLN A 531 -6.53 -1.90 -10.83
C GLN A 531 -6.92 -1.68 -12.30
N ARG A 532 -7.20 -2.75 -13.06
CA ARG A 532 -7.72 -2.66 -14.44
C ARG A 532 -9.01 -1.84 -14.50
N SER A 533 -9.88 -1.91 -13.49
CA SER A 533 -11.14 -1.17 -13.46
C SER A 533 -10.97 0.32 -13.16
N VAL A 534 -9.99 0.70 -12.35
CA VAL A 534 -9.60 2.09 -12.10
C VAL A 534 -8.89 2.68 -13.32
N ASP A 535 -8.00 1.91 -13.96
CA ASP A 535 -7.35 2.31 -15.23
C ASP A 535 -8.40 2.52 -16.33
N ARG A 536 -9.37 1.61 -16.47
CA ARG A 536 -10.52 1.79 -17.37
C ARG A 536 -11.29 3.08 -17.07
N HIS A 537 -11.44 3.46 -15.79
CA HIS A 537 -12.11 4.72 -15.40
C HIS A 537 -11.36 5.96 -15.90
N ALA A 538 -10.03 5.96 -15.88
CA ALA A 538 -9.23 7.04 -16.50
C ALA A 538 -9.41 7.09 -18.03
N GLU A 539 -9.58 5.94 -18.68
CA GLU A 539 -9.82 5.82 -20.11
C GLU A 539 -11.31 5.95 -20.53
N ILE A 540 -12.25 6.29 -19.62
CA ILE A 540 -13.67 6.53 -19.94
C ILE A 540 -13.88 7.69 -20.93
N GLN A 541 -13.00 8.71 -20.93
CA GLN A 541 -13.08 9.78 -21.93
C GLN A 541 -12.84 9.28 -23.37
N ASN A 542 -12.26 8.07 -23.53
CA ASN A 542 -12.06 7.41 -24.82
C ASN A 542 -13.19 6.42 -25.20
N MET A 543 -14.34 6.40 -24.49
CA MET A 543 -15.43 5.46 -24.80
C MET A 543 -16.02 5.64 -26.20
N GLU A 544 -16.04 6.85 -26.76
CA GLU A 544 -16.46 7.06 -28.16
C GLU A 544 -15.47 6.46 -29.16
N TYR A 545 -14.17 6.56 -28.87
CA TYR A 545 -13.11 5.94 -29.66
C TYR A 545 -13.17 4.41 -29.57
N LEU A 546 -13.39 3.87 -28.36
CA LEU A 546 -13.60 2.44 -28.14
C LEU A 546 -14.85 1.94 -28.87
N LYS A 547 -15.97 2.66 -28.81
CA LYS A 547 -17.20 2.35 -29.55
C LYS A 547 -16.91 2.22 -31.05
N ASN A 548 -16.19 3.18 -31.62
CA ASN A 548 -15.80 3.14 -33.03
C ASN A 548 -14.87 1.96 -33.35
N ILE A 549 -13.94 1.61 -32.47
CA ILE A 549 -13.07 0.43 -32.61
C ILE A 549 -13.87 -0.87 -32.52
N ILE A 550 -14.77 -1.01 -31.55
CA ILE A 550 -15.60 -2.22 -31.37
C ILE A 550 -16.54 -2.40 -32.56
N ILE A 551 -17.18 -1.33 -33.04
CA ILE A 551 -17.98 -1.36 -34.27
C ILE A 551 -17.13 -1.84 -35.46
N LYS A 552 -15.90 -1.33 -35.59
CA LYS A 552 -14.96 -1.76 -36.65
C LYS A 552 -14.52 -3.22 -36.48
N PHE A 553 -14.29 -3.68 -35.25
CA PHE A 553 -13.93 -5.07 -34.94
C PHE A 553 -15.06 -6.06 -35.23
N ILE A 554 -16.32 -5.66 -34.99
CA ILE A 554 -17.51 -6.46 -35.29
C ILE A 554 -17.76 -6.51 -36.80
N THR A 555 -17.72 -5.36 -37.49
CA THR A 555 -18.08 -5.22 -38.92
C THR A 555 -17.04 -5.74 -39.91
N LEU A 556 -15.77 -5.86 -39.52
CA LEU A 556 -14.74 -6.50 -40.36
C LEU A 556 -14.97 -8.02 -40.50
N SER A 557 -14.48 -8.60 -41.58
CA SER A 557 -14.36 -10.06 -41.74
C SER A 557 -13.16 -10.60 -40.94
N SER A 558 -13.19 -11.87 -40.53
CA SER A 558 -12.08 -12.51 -39.79
C SER A 558 -10.77 -12.43 -40.59
N GLY A 559 -9.71 -11.87 -40.01
CA GLY A 559 -8.45 -11.63 -40.73
C GLY A 559 -7.47 -10.70 -40.02
N VAL A 560 -6.38 -10.36 -40.71
CA VAL A 560 -5.22 -9.63 -40.17
C VAL A 560 -5.63 -8.28 -39.52
N GLU A 561 -6.60 -7.57 -40.09
CA GLU A 561 -7.09 -6.30 -39.54
C GLU A 561 -7.77 -6.46 -38.17
N LYS A 562 -8.54 -7.54 -37.94
CA LYS A 562 -9.05 -7.84 -36.59
C LYS A 562 -7.91 -8.11 -35.62
N SER A 563 -6.89 -8.84 -36.04
CA SER A 563 -5.72 -9.13 -35.19
C SER A 563 -4.95 -7.87 -34.79
N HIS A 564 -4.89 -6.87 -35.69
CA HIS A 564 -4.26 -5.56 -35.40
C HIS A 564 -5.10 -4.70 -34.44
N LEU A 565 -6.43 -4.89 -34.39
CA LEU A 565 -7.29 -4.20 -33.42
C LEU A 565 -7.19 -4.80 -32.01
N VAL A 566 -6.76 -6.06 -31.83
CA VAL A 566 -6.69 -6.71 -30.50
C VAL A 566 -5.75 -5.98 -29.52
N PRO A 567 -4.52 -5.57 -29.88
CA PRO A 567 -3.67 -4.76 -29.00
C PRO A 567 -4.29 -3.41 -28.62
N VAL A 568 -5.08 -2.80 -29.51
CA VAL A 568 -5.74 -1.51 -29.26
C VAL A 568 -6.92 -1.68 -28.30
N ILE A 569 -7.74 -2.71 -28.52
CA ILE A 569 -8.84 -3.10 -27.61
C ILE A 569 -8.27 -3.47 -26.24
N ASN A 570 -7.20 -4.25 -26.18
CA ASN A 570 -6.53 -4.61 -24.92
C ASN A 570 -5.96 -3.38 -24.20
N LYS A 571 -5.36 -2.42 -24.93
CA LYS A 571 -4.87 -1.17 -24.33
C LYS A 571 -5.99 -0.33 -23.72
N LEU A 572 -7.16 -0.26 -24.35
CA LEU A 572 -8.31 0.54 -23.91
C LEU A 572 -9.19 -0.13 -22.84
N LEU A 573 -9.33 -1.47 -22.87
CA LEU A 573 -10.15 -2.23 -21.91
C LEU A 573 -9.36 -2.88 -20.78
N LYS A 574 -8.02 -2.87 -20.87
CA LYS A 574 -7.08 -3.48 -19.90
C LYS A 574 -7.49 -4.93 -19.60
N LEU A 575 -7.58 -5.75 -20.64
CA LEU A 575 -8.11 -7.10 -20.54
C LEU A 575 -7.19 -8.01 -19.72
N SER A 576 -7.77 -9.05 -19.12
CA SER A 576 -7.02 -10.15 -18.53
C SER A 576 -6.20 -10.89 -19.61
N PRO A 577 -5.01 -11.45 -19.29
CA PRO A 577 -4.25 -12.26 -20.25
C PRO A 577 -5.04 -13.42 -20.88
N ASP A 578 -6.07 -13.93 -20.19
CA ASP A 578 -6.91 -15.00 -20.72
C ASP A 578 -8.04 -14.47 -21.63
N GLU A 579 -8.62 -13.31 -21.32
CA GLU A 579 -9.54 -12.58 -22.21
C GLU A 579 -8.82 -12.15 -23.51
N GLN A 580 -7.57 -11.67 -23.40
CA GLN A 580 -6.73 -11.35 -24.55
C GLN A 580 -6.52 -12.59 -25.44
N LYS A 581 -6.21 -13.76 -24.88
CA LYS A 581 -6.09 -15.01 -25.65
C LYS A 581 -7.39 -15.38 -26.35
N GLN A 582 -8.55 -15.22 -25.70
CA GLN A 582 -9.85 -15.48 -26.32
C GLN A 582 -10.10 -14.56 -27.53
N ILE A 583 -9.89 -13.25 -27.38
CA ILE A 583 -10.06 -12.28 -28.48
C ILE A 583 -9.03 -12.53 -29.60
N GLU A 584 -7.78 -12.88 -29.27
CA GLU A 584 -6.78 -13.28 -30.27
C GLU A 584 -7.19 -14.55 -31.03
N THR A 585 -7.82 -15.52 -30.37
CA THR A 585 -8.29 -16.79 -30.96
C THR A 585 -9.45 -16.55 -31.92
N ILE A 586 -10.39 -15.67 -31.54
CA ILE A 586 -11.50 -15.19 -32.38
C ILE A 586 -10.97 -14.38 -33.56
N ALA A 587 -10.02 -13.47 -33.36
CA ALA A 587 -9.43 -12.65 -34.41
C ALA A 587 -8.62 -13.47 -35.44
N LYS A 588 -8.02 -14.59 -35.02
CA LYS A 588 -7.32 -15.56 -35.89
C LYS A 588 -8.27 -16.52 -36.63
N GLY A 589 -9.58 -16.48 -36.33
CA GLY A 589 -10.61 -17.23 -37.09
C GLY A 589 -10.66 -18.74 -36.83
N SER A 590 -10.12 -19.22 -35.72
CA SER A 590 -10.00 -20.67 -35.43
C SER A 590 -11.26 -21.34 -34.85
N ALA A 591 -12.35 -20.59 -34.65
CA ALA A 591 -13.66 -21.12 -34.28
C ALA A 591 -14.54 -21.28 -35.54
N THR A 592 -14.73 -22.53 -35.98
CA THR A 592 -15.40 -22.90 -37.24
C THR A 592 -16.93 -22.85 -37.20
N ASP A 593 -17.53 -21.93 -36.44
CA ASP A 593 -18.99 -21.72 -36.41
C ASP A 593 -19.34 -20.22 -36.36
N PRO A 594 -19.86 -19.64 -37.47
CA PRO A 594 -20.22 -18.22 -37.53
C PRO A 594 -21.27 -17.79 -36.50
N ASN A 595 -22.10 -18.73 -36.03
CA ASN A 595 -23.26 -18.46 -35.18
C ASN A 595 -23.04 -18.74 -33.68
N SER A 596 -21.86 -19.26 -33.29
CA SER A 596 -21.55 -19.67 -31.90
C SER A 596 -20.52 -18.77 -31.20
N SER A 597 -19.89 -17.87 -31.96
CA SER A 597 -18.72 -17.09 -31.51
C SER A 597 -19.04 -15.88 -30.60
N TRP A 598 -20.31 -15.50 -30.48
CA TRP A 598 -20.75 -14.35 -29.65
C TRP A 598 -21.64 -14.73 -28.47
N SER A 599 -22.49 -15.76 -28.61
CA SER A 599 -23.38 -16.22 -27.54
C SER A 599 -22.62 -16.74 -26.31
N SER A 600 -21.42 -17.29 -26.49
CA SER A 600 -20.56 -17.76 -25.41
C SER A 600 -19.97 -16.62 -24.55
N LEU A 601 -19.67 -15.46 -25.14
CA LEU A 601 -19.12 -14.30 -24.42
C LEU A 601 -20.14 -13.58 -23.52
N PHE A 602 -21.44 -13.71 -23.79
CA PHE A 602 -22.51 -13.08 -23.00
C PHE A 602 -23.10 -13.99 -21.91
N THR A 603 -22.44 -15.10 -21.56
CA THR A 603 -22.88 -16.00 -20.48
C THR A 603 -22.59 -15.49 -19.06
N TRP A 604 -22.01 -14.29 -18.92
CA TRP A 604 -21.85 -13.59 -17.64
C TRP A 604 -23.18 -13.01 -17.10
N SER A 605 -24.12 -13.90 -16.72
CA SER A 605 -25.23 -13.59 -15.80
C SER A 605 -25.96 -14.83 -15.23
N GLN A 606 -25.74 -16.03 -15.80
CA GLN A 606 -26.37 -17.27 -15.32
C GLN A 606 -25.46 -17.97 -14.29
N GLY A 607 -25.62 -17.60 -13.01
CA GLY A 607 -24.79 -18.12 -11.92
C GLY A 607 -25.19 -17.59 -10.55
N THR A 608 -26.43 -17.90 -10.14
CA THR A 608 -26.83 -18.02 -8.72
C THR A 608 -26.26 -19.29 -8.12
#